data_AF-A0A2G3A4V7-F1
#
_entry.id   AF-A0A2G3A4V7-F1
#
_cell.length_a   1.000
_cell.length_b   1.000
_cell.length_c   1.000
_cell.angle_alpha   90.00
_cell.angle_beta   90.00
_cell.angle_gamma   90.00
#
_symmetry.space_group_name_H-M   'P 1'
#
loop_
_entity.id
_entity.type
_entity.pdbx_description
1 polymer ?
#
loop_
_entity_poly.entity_id
_entity_poly.type
_entity_poly.pdbx_seq_one_letter_code
_entity_poly.pdbx_strand_id
1 'polypeptide(L)'
;MYKSESYEKQPWIEWQEEAFQPVLPASLNLYNELHQLRFKLILLTGRYEYQRNSTERNLHLMVCTNWEKFILRAPSEVEILTIIYKSQKRKELEDEGY
;
A
#
# COMPACT_ATOMS: atom_id res chain seq x y z
N MET A 1 4.48 -5.02 -23.39
CA MET A 1 4.83 -6.45 -23.59
C MET A 1 4.92 -7.06 -22.19
N TYR A 2 4.07 -8.03 -21.86
CA TYR A 2 4.17 -8.75 -20.57
C TYR A 2 5.20 -9.86 -20.74
N LYS A 3 6.12 -9.99 -19.78
CA LYS A 3 7.11 -11.07 -19.76
C LYS A 3 6.45 -12.36 -19.28
N SER A 4 6.73 -13.48 -19.94
CA SER A 4 6.28 -14.83 -19.55
C SER A 4 7.26 -15.51 -18.58
N GLU A 5 8.04 -14.72 -17.85
CA GLU A 5 9.02 -15.21 -16.87
C GLU A 5 8.28 -15.61 -15.57
N SER A 6 8.77 -16.66 -14.90
CA SER A 6 8.29 -17.04 -13.57
C SER A 6 8.57 -15.94 -12.55
N TYR A 7 7.72 -15.81 -11.54
CA TYR A 7 7.92 -14.82 -10.48
C TYR A 7 9.17 -15.12 -9.65
N GLU A 8 10.05 -14.13 -9.51
CA GLU A 8 11.20 -14.13 -8.61
C GLU A 8 11.09 -13.00 -7.58
N LYS A 9 11.36 -13.32 -6.30
CA LYS A 9 11.15 -12.39 -5.18
C LYS A 9 12.17 -11.23 -5.16
N GLN A 10 13.42 -11.51 -5.50
CA GLN A 10 14.50 -10.52 -5.36
C GLN A 10 14.41 -9.37 -6.37
N PRO A 11 14.24 -9.62 -7.69
CA PRO A 11 14.02 -8.55 -8.66
C PRO A 11 12.76 -7.72 -8.36
N TRP A 12 11.73 -8.34 -7.79
CA TRP A 12 10.53 -7.67 -7.35
C TRP A 12 10.76 -6.70 -6.17
N ILE A 13 11.64 -7.04 -5.24
CA ILE A 13 12.01 -6.15 -4.13
C ILE A 13 12.81 -4.96 -4.67
N GLU A 14 13.82 -5.21 -5.50
CA GLU A 14 14.67 -4.17 -6.11
C GLU A 14 13.82 -3.15 -6.89
N TRP A 15 12.92 -3.63 -7.75
CA TRP A 15 12.01 -2.77 -8.50
C TRP A 15 11.07 -1.94 -7.59
N GLN A 16 10.66 -2.47 -6.43
CA GLN A 16 9.87 -1.71 -5.48
C GLN A 16 10.66 -0.60 -4.79
N GLU A 17 11.96 -0.79 -4.59
CA GLU A 17 12.86 0.19 -3.96
C GLU A 17 13.18 1.37 -4.89
N GLU A 18 13.17 1.15 -6.21
CA GLU A 18 13.31 2.21 -7.21
C GLU A 18 12.21 3.28 -7.12
N ALA A 19 11.09 3.00 -6.44
CA ALA A 19 10.01 3.94 -6.17
C ALA A 19 9.44 4.66 -7.42
N PHE A 20 9.52 4.00 -8.59
CA PHE A 20 9.10 4.54 -9.88
C PHE A 20 7.84 3.83 -10.40
N GLN A 21 6.84 3.65 -9.53
CA GLN A 21 5.63 2.95 -9.93
C GLN A 21 4.67 3.93 -10.61
N PRO A 22 4.20 3.65 -11.83
CA PRO A 22 3.29 4.54 -12.52
C PRO A 22 1.97 4.64 -11.77
N VAL A 23 1.41 5.84 -11.75
CA VAL A 23 0.05 6.10 -11.26
C VAL A 23 -0.94 5.31 -12.09
N LEU A 24 -1.89 4.65 -11.44
CA LEU A 24 -3.10 4.18 -12.11
C LEU A 24 -4.15 5.32 -12.08
N PRO A 25 -4.45 5.99 -13.22
CA PRO A 25 -5.25 7.21 -13.20
C PRO A 25 -6.65 7.03 -12.60
N ALA A 26 -7.29 5.88 -12.84
CA ALA A 26 -8.59 5.56 -12.26
C ALA A 26 -8.57 5.52 -10.72
N SER A 27 -7.50 4.98 -10.12
CA SER A 27 -7.35 4.94 -8.66
C SER A 27 -7.08 6.32 -8.06
N LEU A 28 -6.30 7.17 -8.75
CA LEU A 28 -6.07 8.55 -8.33
C LEU A 28 -7.36 9.36 -8.36
N ASN A 29 -8.18 9.21 -9.41
CA ASN A 29 -9.48 9.88 -9.50
C ASN A 29 -10.39 9.47 -8.33
N LEU A 30 -10.52 8.17 -8.07
CA LEU A 30 -11.31 7.66 -6.95
C LEU A 30 -10.79 8.19 -5.59
N TYR A 31 -9.48 8.20 -5.38
CA TYR A 31 -8.88 8.73 -4.16
C TYR A 31 -9.27 10.20 -3.94
N ASN A 32 -9.17 11.02 -4.99
CA ASN A 32 -9.52 12.44 -4.94
C ASN A 32 -11.02 12.66 -4.69
N GLU A 33 -11.89 11.89 -5.33
CA GLU A 33 -13.34 11.95 -5.13
C GLU A 33 -13.73 11.62 -3.69
N LEU A 34 -13.20 10.51 -3.14
CA LEU A 34 -13.48 10.13 -1.75
C LEU A 34 -12.96 11.18 -0.75
N HIS A 35 -11.81 11.79 -1.04
CA HIS A 35 -11.28 12.88 -0.23
C HIS A 35 -12.19 14.12 -0.28
N GLN A 36 -12.71 14.51 -1.44
CA GLN A 36 -13.68 15.60 -1.58
C GLN A 36 -14.98 15.33 -0.81
N LEU A 37 -15.41 14.07 -0.76
CA LEU A 37 -16.56 13.59 0.02
C LEU A 37 -16.26 13.45 1.52
N ARG A 38 -15.06 13.83 1.99
CA ARG A 38 -14.62 13.79 3.39
C ARG A 38 -14.58 12.38 4.00
N PHE A 39 -14.34 11.35 3.18
CA PHE A 39 -14.01 10.03 3.71
C PHE A 39 -12.65 10.07 4.40
N LYS A 40 -12.53 9.33 5.50
CA LYS A 40 -11.23 9.02 6.10
C LYS A 40 -10.60 7.87 5.33
N LEU A 41 -9.50 8.15 4.62
CA LEU A 41 -8.83 7.17 3.78
C LEU A 41 -7.72 6.47 4.54
N ILE A 42 -7.76 5.13 4.59
CA ILE A 42 -6.72 4.29 5.19
C ILE A 42 -6.07 3.45 4.09
N LEU A 43 -4.74 3.51 4.01
CA LEU A 43 -3.95 2.71 3.10
C LEU A 43 -3.40 1.48 3.83
N LEU A 44 -3.87 0.29 3.45
CA LEU A 44 -3.42 -1.00 4.01
C LEU A 44 -2.73 -1.85 2.93
N THR A 45 -1.41 -2.01 3.06
CA THR A 45 -0.57 -2.68 2.05
C THR A 45 0.12 -3.92 2.59
N GLY A 46 0.46 -4.85 1.69
CA GLY A 46 1.25 -6.05 2.03
C GLY A 46 2.76 -5.79 2.04
N ARG A 47 3.20 -4.56 1.74
CA ARG A 47 4.60 -4.15 1.86
C ARG A 47 5.05 -4.14 3.31
N TYR A 48 6.33 -4.31 3.53
CA TYR A 48 6.92 -4.28 4.86
C TYR A 48 7.34 -2.87 5.27
N GLU A 49 7.44 -2.63 6.57
CA GLU A 49 7.85 -1.34 7.16
C GLU A 49 9.20 -0.83 6.64
N TYR A 50 10.17 -1.72 6.33
CA TYR A 50 11.44 -1.28 5.74
C TYR A 50 11.28 -0.62 4.35
N GLN A 51 10.14 -0.83 3.68
CA GLN A 51 9.81 -0.22 2.38
C GLN A 51 8.96 1.05 2.52
N ARG A 52 8.73 1.56 3.75
CA ARG A 52 7.87 2.72 4.01
C ARG A 52 8.33 3.94 3.20
N ASN A 53 9.59 4.33 3.35
CA ASN A 53 10.10 5.56 2.74
C ASN A 53 10.00 5.56 1.20
N SER A 54 10.32 4.45 0.54
CA SER A 54 10.20 4.32 -0.92
C SER A 54 8.73 4.34 -1.36
N THR A 55 7.85 3.70 -0.59
CA THR A 55 6.41 3.67 -0.89
C THR A 55 5.77 5.05 -0.70
N GLU A 56 6.08 5.73 0.40
CA GLU A 56 5.60 7.10 0.64
C GLU A 56 6.11 8.04 -0.42
N ARG A 57 7.40 8.00 -0.76
CA ARG A 57 7.96 8.83 -1.85
C ARG A 57 7.18 8.62 -3.14
N ASN A 58 6.91 7.37 -3.51
CA ASN A 58 6.12 7.08 -4.69
C ASN A 58 4.71 7.68 -4.57
N LEU A 59 3.98 7.43 -3.47
CA LEU A 59 2.62 7.98 -3.25
C LEU A 59 2.57 9.52 -3.34
N HIS A 60 3.56 10.22 -2.78
CA HIS A 60 3.69 11.67 -2.89
C HIS A 60 3.88 12.13 -4.33
N LEU A 61 4.70 11.42 -5.12
CA LEU A 61 4.86 11.70 -6.56
C LEU A 61 3.53 11.49 -7.32
N MET A 62 2.65 10.62 -6.84
CA MET A 62 1.31 10.40 -7.40
C MET A 62 0.27 11.44 -6.93
N VAL A 63 0.65 12.38 -6.04
CA VAL A 63 -0.28 13.31 -5.37
C VAL A 63 -1.37 12.59 -4.56
N CYS A 64 -1.19 11.30 -4.27
CA CYS A 64 -1.97 10.60 -3.27
C CYS A 64 -1.37 10.98 -1.92
N THR A 65 -1.90 12.01 -1.28
CA THR A 65 -1.43 12.49 0.02
C THR A 65 -2.65 12.77 0.91
N ASN A 66 -2.49 12.77 2.23
CA ASN A 66 -3.58 12.96 3.23
C ASN A 66 -4.44 11.71 3.52
N TRP A 67 -3.81 10.54 3.60
CA TRP A 67 -4.42 9.39 4.27
C TRP A 67 -4.44 9.59 5.79
N GLU A 68 -5.45 9.05 6.46
CA GLU A 68 -5.57 9.02 7.92
C GLU A 68 -4.54 8.07 8.53
N LYS A 69 -4.41 6.87 7.95
CA LYS A 69 -3.45 5.84 8.37
C LYS A 69 -2.79 5.20 7.17
N PHE A 70 -1.50 4.90 7.31
CA PHE A 70 -0.75 4.10 6.35
C PHE A 70 -0.08 2.91 7.05
N ILE A 71 -0.68 1.75 6.83
CA ILE A 71 -0.39 0.49 7.54
C ILE A 71 0.41 -0.42 6.64
N LEU A 72 1.62 -0.76 7.09
CA LEU A 72 2.53 -1.71 6.47
C LEU A 72 2.74 -2.90 7.42
N ARG A 73 3.34 -3.96 6.90
CA ARG A 73 3.66 -5.16 7.66
C ARG A 73 4.88 -4.94 8.52
N ALA A 74 4.76 -5.25 9.81
CA ALA A 74 5.90 -5.31 10.70
C ALA A 74 6.83 -6.48 10.29
N PRO A 75 8.13 -6.41 10.57
CA PRO A 75 9.06 -7.51 10.31
C PRO A 75 8.65 -8.84 10.98
N SER A 76 8.02 -8.77 12.16
CA SER A 76 7.51 -9.92 12.90
C SER A 76 6.34 -10.63 12.23
N GLU A 77 5.69 -9.99 11.26
CA GLU A 77 4.49 -10.53 10.61
C GLU A 77 4.84 -11.34 9.34
N VAL A 78 6.12 -11.62 9.07
CA VAL A 78 6.59 -12.26 7.81
C VAL A 78 5.88 -13.57 7.48
N GLU A 79 5.64 -14.43 8.47
CA GLU A 79 5.02 -15.75 8.34
C GLU A 79 3.48 -15.70 8.22
N ILE A 80 2.87 -14.53 8.42
CA ILE A 80 1.41 -14.40 8.35
C ILE A 80 1.00 -14.38 6.87
N LEU A 81 -0.06 -15.11 6.50
CA LEU A 81 -0.61 -15.03 5.15
C LEU A 81 -1.20 -13.63 4.91
N THR A 82 -0.98 -13.04 3.74
CA THR A 82 -1.49 -11.69 3.39
C THR A 82 -2.99 -11.54 3.62
N ILE A 83 -3.78 -12.60 3.36
CA ILE A 83 -5.23 -12.60 3.61
C ILE A 83 -5.55 -12.48 5.11
N ILE A 84 -4.83 -13.21 5.95
CA ILE A 84 -4.99 -13.20 7.41
C ILE A 84 -4.56 -11.84 7.95
N TYR A 85 -3.37 -11.38 7.56
CA TYR A 85 -2.83 -10.07 7.95
C TYR A 85 -3.82 -8.94 7.64
N LYS A 86 -4.30 -8.85 6.39
CA LYS A 86 -5.23 -7.78 6.02
C LYS A 86 -6.58 -7.88 6.73
N SER A 87 -7.03 -9.10 7.05
CA SER A 87 -8.27 -9.29 7.81
C SER A 87 -8.13 -8.83 9.26
N GLN A 88 -7.01 -9.16 9.91
CA GLN A 88 -6.70 -8.71 11.27
C GLN A 88 -6.59 -7.19 11.35
N LYS A 89 -5.86 -6.55 10.41
CA LYS A 89 -5.75 -5.09 10.39
C LYS A 89 -7.07 -4.37 10.16
N ARG A 90 -7.97 -4.93 9.34
CA ARG A 90 -9.33 -4.36 9.22
C ARG A 90 -10.12 -4.50 10.53
N LYS A 91 -9.99 -5.64 11.21
CA LYS A 91 -10.66 -5.85 12.49
C LYS A 91 -10.16 -4.89 13.57
N GLU A 92 -8.84 -4.66 13.63
CA GLU A 92 -8.24 -3.64 14.52
C GLU A 92 -8.84 -2.24 14.26
N LEU A 93 -9.02 -1.85 13.00
CA LEU A 93 -9.64 -0.56 12.65
C LEU A 93 -11.11 -0.48 13.07
N GLU A 94 -11.89 -1.55 12.86
CA GLU A 94 -13.28 -1.63 13.31
C GLU A 94 -13.37 -1.48 14.84
N ASP A 95 -12.48 -2.15 15.57
CA ASP A 95 -12.44 -2.13 17.04
C ASP A 95 -12.00 -0.74 17.58
N GLU A 96 -11.25 0.03 16.79
CA GLU A 96 -10.93 1.45 17.05
C GLU A 96 -12.08 2.41 16.69
N GLY A 97 -13.14 1.93 16.06
CA GLY A 97 -14.33 2.72 15.71
C GLY A 97 -14.29 3.39 14.33
N TYR A 98 -13.46 2.90 13.41
CA TYR A 98 -13.57 3.21 11.98
C TYR A 98 -14.65 2.37 11.30
#